data_AF-A0A9Q4BP16-F1
#
_entry.id   AF-A0A9Q4BP16-F1
#
_cell.length_a   1.000
_cell.length_b   1.000
_cell.length_c   1.000
_cell.angle_alpha   90.00
_cell.angle_beta   90.00
_cell.angle_gamma   90.00
#
_symmetry.space_group_name_H-M   'P 1'
#
loop_
_entity.id
_entity.type
_entity.pdbx_description
1 polymer ?
#
loop_
_entity_poly.entity_id
_entity_poly.type
_entity_poly.pdbx_seq_one_letter_code
_entity_poly.pdbx_strand_id
1 'polypeptide(L)'
;MKYFSRILFLSALTLMMSFQPSFARGGAKGKSQWLILQKKDLAKGTYHTDHYKIFKKYAKGYNLEVLKAIDKVQSHAMNGGGYFIGKDSVPTESPAYYEVKLFNKSLITPPRHSSYCSGSSYSAFIEALNMILAKKDNKLSPERLEALRMQEPDGGRREDWIKFWGIWNADGFGSQYAMVQYAGMGENVKPEDARPGDFVNISWKTGIGHSVIFLGWYMDENNNKNMVYWSSQKSTNGYGDQVVSLEKIKEIKIVRLTKPENLFKFDVNQKVNKDVPGDKIAW
;
A
#
# COMPACT_ATOMS: atom_id res chain seq x y z
N MET A 1 -46.36 81.95 7.75
CA MET A 1 -46.82 81.76 6.36
C MET A 1 -46.70 80.29 6.00
N LYS A 2 -47.78 79.71 5.48
CA LYS A 2 -47.95 78.29 5.13
C LYS A 2 -46.93 77.84 4.07
N TYR A 3 -46.45 76.60 4.13
CA TYR A 3 -46.47 75.66 3.00
C TYR A 3 -46.31 74.21 3.50
N PHE A 4 -47.29 73.38 3.16
CA PHE A 4 -47.32 71.92 3.28
C PHE A 4 -46.38 71.29 2.24
N SER A 5 -45.70 70.18 2.56
CA SER A 5 -45.63 69.03 1.65
C SER A 5 -45.11 67.75 2.31
N ARG A 6 -46.02 66.76 2.35
CA ARG A 6 -45.84 65.30 2.16
C ARG A 6 -44.46 64.68 2.48
N ILE A 7 -44.41 63.93 3.57
CA ILE A 7 -43.40 62.89 3.81
C ILE A 7 -43.90 61.59 3.16
N LEU A 8 -43.19 61.14 2.13
CA LEU A 8 -43.38 59.83 1.50
C LEU A 8 -42.63 58.77 2.31
N PHE A 9 -43.34 57.70 2.69
CA PHE A 9 -42.74 56.46 3.16
C PHE A 9 -41.94 55.79 2.04
N LEU A 10 -40.65 55.57 2.24
CA LEU A 10 -39.88 54.60 1.46
C LEU A 10 -39.52 53.40 2.34
N SER A 11 -40.12 52.27 2.00
CA SER A 11 -39.80 50.94 2.50
C SER A 11 -38.42 50.50 1.99
N ALA A 12 -37.43 50.40 2.88
CA ALA A 12 -36.19 49.67 2.60
C ALA A 12 -36.36 48.22 3.08
N LEU A 13 -36.61 47.32 2.13
CA LEU A 13 -36.66 45.89 2.33
C LEU A 13 -35.22 45.36 2.45
N THR A 14 -34.77 45.07 3.67
CA THR A 14 -33.44 44.49 3.92
C THR A 14 -33.44 43.03 3.48
N LEU A 15 -32.74 42.73 2.39
CA LEU A 15 -32.51 41.37 1.90
C LEU A 15 -31.48 40.68 2.82
N MET A 16 -31.95 39.92 3.81
CA MET A 16 -31.11 38.99 4.56
C MET A 16 -30.72 37.82 3.65
N MET A 17 -29.49 37.82 3.14
CA MET A 17 -28.89 36.61 2.57
C MET A 17 -28.55 35.65 3.71
N SER A 18 -29.43 34.67 3.95
CA SER A 18 -29.14 33.50 4.76
C SER A 18 -28.12 32.61 4.03
N PHE A 19 -26.87 32.61 4.49
CA PHE A 19 -25.91 31.57 4.14
C PHE A 19 -26.36 30.25 4.77
N GLN A 20 -27.00 29.39 3.97
CA GLN A 20 -27.13 27.98 4.33
C GLN A 20 -25.83 27.26 3.92
N PRO A 21 -25.14 26.58 4.84
CA PRO A 21 -24.05 25.70 4.46
C PRO A 21 -24.62 24.53 3.67
N SER A 22 -24.14 24.33 2.44
CA SER A 22 -24.54 23.20 1.61
C SER A 22 -24.00 21.91 2.21
N PHE A 23 -24.80 21.27 3.06
CA PHE A 23 -24.66 19.86 3.34
C PHE A 23 -25.00 19.09 2.06
N ALA A 24 -23.96 18.62 1.36
CA ALA A 24 -24.13 17.64 0.29
C ALA A 24 -24.67 16.33 0.90
N ARG A 25 -26.00 16.18 0.84
CA ARG A 25 -26.70 14.90 1.02
C ARG A 25 -26.30 13.94 -0.08
N GLY A 26 -26.04 12.69 0.32
CA GLY A 26 -25.63 11.60 -0.56
C GLY A 26 -26.64 11.24 -1.65
N GLY A 27 -26.11 10.63 -2.71
CA GLY A 27 -26.90 10.00 -3.77
C GLY A 27 -26.16 9.88 -5.11
N ALA A 28 -25.31 8.85 -5.25
CA ALA A 28 -25.11 8.05 -6.47
C ALA A 28 -23.89 7.12 -6.28
N LYS A 29 -24.07 5.81 -6.45
CA LYS A 29 -22.99 4.87 -6.78
C LYS A 29 -22.48 5.23 -8.18
N GLY A 30 -21.64 6.27 -8.27
CA GLY A 30 -20.94 6.60 -9.50
C GLY A 30 -20.02 5.44 -9.89
N LYS A 31 -19.98 5.07 -11.17
CA LYS A 31 -18.98 4.14 -11.70
C LYS A 31 -17.60 4.63 -11.25
N SER A 32 -16.89 3.82 -10.47
CA SER A 32 -15.52 4.15 -10.08
C SER A 32 -14.71 4.34 -11.36
N GLN A 33 -14.15 5.53 -11.54
CA GLN A 33 -13.28 5.81 -12.66
C GLN A 33 -11.88 5.35 -12.30
N TRP A 34 -11.25 4.63 -13.22
CA TRP A 34 -9.84 4.24 -13.14
C TRP A 34 -8.98 5.46 -12.82
N LEU A 35 -8.15 5.36 -11.78
CA LEU A 35 -7.14 6.37 -11.49
C LEU A 35 -6.01 6.29 -12.53
N ILE A 36 -5.89 7.29 -13.40
CA ILE A 36 -4.84 7.35 -14.42
C ILE A 36 -3.81 8.41 -14.02
N LEU A 37 -2.56 8.00 -13.89
CA LEU A 37 -1.40 8.86 -13.65
C LEU A 37 -1.07 9.71 -14.88
N GLN A 38 -0.54 10.89 -14.64
CA GLN A 38 0.00 11.75 -15.69
C GLN A 38 1.48 11.42 -15.90
N LYS A 39 2.02 11.60 -17.11
CA LYS A 39 3.45 11.38 -17.41
C LYS A 39 4.39 12.09 -16.42
N LYS A 40 4.03 13.30 -15.97
CA LYS A 40 4.80 14.07 -14.99
C LYS A 40 4.91 13.40 -13.61
N ASP A 41 3.97 12.53 -13.27
CA ASP A 41 3.98 11.77 -12.01
C ASP A 41 5.10 10.70 -12.02
N LEU A 42 5.61 10.34 -13.20
CA LEU A 42 6.72 9.38 -13.38
C LEU A 42 8.07 10.06 -13.63
N ALA A 43 8.13 11.40 -13.57
CA ALA A 43 9.31 12.17 -13.96
C ALA A 43 10.55 11.93 -13.07
N LYS A 44 10.37 11.34 -11.88
CA LYS A 44 11.46 11.01 -10.96
C LYS A 44 12.18 9.70 -11.29
N GLY A 45 11.65 8.90 -12.22
CA GLY A 45 12.25 7.64 -12.65
C GLY A 45 12.13 6.54 -11.59
N THR A 46 12.96 5.51 -11.72
CA THR A 46 12.87 4.27 -10.92
C THR A 46 13.23 4.44 -9.44
N TYR A 47 14.19 5.30 -9.10
CA TYR A 47 14.72 5.40 -7.75
C TYR A 47 14.53 6.80 -7.16
N HIS A 48 13.68 6.92 -6.14
CA HIS A 48 13.46 8.18 -5.43
C HIS A 48 12.73 7.97 -4.09
N THR A 49 12.72 9.00 -3.25
CA THR A 49 11.98 9.03 -1.98
C THR A 49 10.88 10.10 -1.97
N ASP A 50 10.30 10.37 -3.15
CA ASP A 50 9.25 11.36 -3.36
C ASP A 50 7.84 10.73 -3.54
N HIS A 51 7.63 9.45 -3.18
CA HIS A 51 6.35 8.76 -3.41
C HIS A 51 5.19 9.45 -2.70
N TYR A 52 5.35 9.82 -1.42
CA TYR A 52 4.32 10.58 -0.72
C TYR A 52 4.06 11.92 -1.40
N LYS A 53 5.11 12.64 -1.79
CA LYS A 53 5.00 13.96 -2.41
C LYS A 53 4.24 13.91 -3.74
N ILE A 54 4.52 12.92 -4.57
CA ILE A 54 3.94 12.74 -5.91
C ILE A 54 2.50 12.23 -5.80
N PHE A 55 2.28 11.16 -5.04
CA PHE A 55 1.06 10.37 -5.10
C PHE A 55 0.01 10.74 -4.04
N LYS A 56 0.33 11.58 -3.04
CA LYS A 56 -0.65 11.99 -2.01
C LYS A 56 -1.93 12.62 -2.56
N LYS A 57 -1.88 13.27 -3.73
CA LYS A 57 -3.06 13.86 -4.39
C LYS A 57 -4.07 12.81 -4.88
N TYR A 58 -3.66 11.55 -4.98
CA TYR A 58 -4.50 10.44 -5.43
C TYR A 58 -4.82 9.44 -4.30
N ALA A 59 -4.27 9.64 -3.11
CA ALA A 59 -4.41 8.71 -1.98
C ALA A 59 -5.08 9.39 -0.78
N LYS A 60 -5.64 8.58 0.12
CA LYS A 60 -6.29 9.05 1.35
C LYS A 60 -6.16 7.98 2.44
N GLY A 61 -6.37 8.38 3.69
CA GLY A 61 -6.26 7.46 4.84
C GLY A 61 -4.87 6.82 4.92
N TYR A 62 -4.80 5.58 5.39
CA TYR A 62 -3.55 4.88 5.66
C TYR A 62 -2.64 4.67 4.46
N ASN A 63 -3.15 4.79 3.23
CA ASN A 63 -2.32 4.78 2.04
C ASN A 63 -1.29 5.92 2.04
N LEU A 64 -1.58 7.06 2.69
CA LEU A 64 -0.63 8.15 2.83
C LEU A 64 0.58 7.75 3.69
N GLU A 65 0.35 6.97 4.75
CA GLU A 65 1.40 6.41 5.59
C GLU A 65 2.16 5.30 4.87
N VAL A 66 1.49 4.48 4.04
CA VAL A 66 2.18 3.50 3.19
C VAL A 66 3.12 4.19 2.20
N LEU A 67 2.70 5.30 1.56
CA LEU A 67 3.59 6.04 0.65
C LEU A 67 4.84 6.60 1.36
N LYS A 68 4.68 7.13 2.58
CA LYS A 68 5.82 7.55 3.41
C LYS A 68 6.71 6.37 3.81
N ALA A 69 6.10 5.22 4.06
CA ALA A 69 6.81 4.00 4.39
C ALA A 69 7.66 3.50 3.22
N ILE A 70 7.15 3.58 1.98
CA ILE A 70 7.95 3.33 0.77
C ILE A 70 9.17 4.26 0.73
N ASP A 71 8.96 5.57 0.94
CA ASP A 71 10.06 6.56 0.94
C ASP A 71 11.12 6.20 1.99
N LYS A 72 10.70 5.75 3.18
CA LYS A 72 11.63 5.29 4.22
C LYS A 72 12.39 4.04 3.78
N VAL A 73 11.71 3.01 3.26
CA VAL A 73 12.36 1.77 2.80
C VAL A 73 13.34 2.05 1.67
N GLN A 74 12.93 2.80 0.64
CA GLN A 74 13.79 3.14 -0.49
C GLN A 74 15.04 3.93 -0.05
N SER A 75 14.93 4.78 0.98
CA SER A 75 16.08 5.57 1.47
C SER A 75 17.27 4.73 1.94
N HIS A 76 17.04 3.47 2.31
CA HIS A 76 18.11 2.54 2.68
C HIS A 76 18.91 2.04 1.47
N ALA A 77 18.34 2.09 0.26
CA ALA A 77 18.96 1.60 -0.96
C ALA A 77 18.52 2.41 -2.19
N MET A 78 19.09 3.60 -2.35
CA MET A 78 18.75 4.56 -3.43
C MET A 78 19.12 4.10 -4.85
N ASN A 79 19.76 2.94 -4.99
CA ASN A 79 20.11 2.30 -6.27
C ASN A 79 19.57 0.85 -6.36
N GLY A 80 18.55 0.55 -5.56
CA GLY A 80 17.90 -0.77 -5.48
C GLY A 80 18.46 -1.68 -4.39
N GLY A 81 19.76 -1.63 -4.11
CA GLY A 81 20.38 -2.40 -3.01
C GLY A 81 20.56 -3.89 -3.30
N GLY A 82 20.33 -4.35 -4.52
CA GLY A 82 20.50 -5.74 -4.92
C GLY A 82 19.22 -6.57 -4.84
N TYR A 83 19.08 -7.49 -5.79
CA TYR A 83 18.01 -8.48 -5.84
C TYR A 83 18.58 -9.90 -5.73
N PHE A 84 18.06 -10.71 -4.82
CA PHE A 84 18.49 -12.10 -4.66
C PHE A 84 17.34 -12.98 -4.18
N ILE A 85 17.18 -14.13 -4.84
CA ILE A 85 16.30 -15.22 -4.43
C ILE A 85 17.13 -16.51 -4.41
N GLY A 86 17.02 -17.27 -3.34
CA GLY A 86 17.91 -18.39 -3.07
C GLY A 86 17.59 -19.08 -1.75
N LYS A 87 16.44 -19.74 -1.70
CA LYS A 87 15.93 -20.40 -0.48
C LYS A 87 16.94 -21.34 0.18
N ASP A 88 17.74 -22.07 -0.61
CA ASP A 88 18.70 -23.08 -0.16
C ASP A 88 20.13 -22.51 0.00
N SER A 89 20.32 -21.20 -0.12
CA SER A 89 21.63 -20.57 -0.05
C SER A 89 22.14 -20.43 1.38
N VAL A 90 23.47 -20.40 1.56
CA VAL A 90 24.13 -20.12 2.85
C VAL A 90 25.04 -18.89 2.71
N PRO A 91 24.84 -17.81 3.49
CA PRO A 91 23.66 -17.58 4.33
C PRO A 91 22.36 -17.49 3.49
N THR A 92 21.20 -17.59 4.14
CA THR A 92 19.88 -17.62 3.46
C THR A 92 19.67 -16.41 2.56
N GLU A 93 18.71 -16.49 1.65
CA GLU A 93 18.17 -15.27 1.04
C GLU A 93 17.66 -14.30 2.12
N SER A 94 17.73 -13.00 1.84
CA SER A 94 17.25 -11.97 2.75
C SER A 94 16.03 -11.27 2.16
N PRO A 95 14.88 -11.28 2.85
CA PRO A 95 13.70 -10.56 2.38
C PRO A 95 13.88 -9.03 2.40
N ALA A 96 14.76 -8.50 3.25
CA ALA A 96 14.92 -7.08 3.44
C ALA A 96 16.40 -6.66 3.37
N TYR A 97 16.67 -5.51 2.76
CA TYR A 97 18.03 -4.99 2.62
C TYR A 97 18.64 -4.51 3.96
N TYR A 98 17.79 -4.13 4.91
CA TYR A 98 18.14 -3.52 6.19
C TYR A 98 17.37 -4.18 7.34
N GLU A 99 17.77 -3.89 8.58
CA GLU A 99 17.09 -4.39 9.77
C GLU A 99 15.67 -3.82 9.88
N VAL A 100 14.66 -4.68 9.73
CA VAL A 100 13.25 -4.28 9.84
C VAL A 100 12.80 -4.41 11.28
N LYS A 101 12.28 -3.33 11.85
CA LYS A 101 11.80 -3.29 13.24
C LYS A 101 10.32 -2.94 13.31
N LEU A 102 9.61 -3.58 14.23
CA LEU A 102 8.29 -3.15 14.68
C LEU A 102 8.41 -2.60 16.10
N PHE A 103 8.15 -1.30 16.28
CA PHE A 103 8.29 -0.60 17.55
C PHE A 103 9.64 -0.86 18.24
N ASN A 104 10.74 -0.67 17.50
CA ASN A 104 12.13 -0.92 17.93
C ASN A 104 12.49 -2.39 18.20
N LYS A 105 11.58 -3.35 18.03
CA LYS A 105 11.86 -4.78 18.14
C LYS A 105 12.15 -5.36 16.77
N SER A 106 13.29 -6.03 16.62
CA SER A 106 13.73 -6.59 15.34
C SER A 106 12.81 -7.72 14.88
N LEU A 107 12.37 -7.65 13.62
CA LEU A 107 11.67 -8.73 12.92
C LEU A 107 12.61 -9.54 12.04
N ILE A 108 13.71 -8.93 11.61
CA ILE A 108 14.83 -9.57 10.92
C ILE A 108 16.07 -8.68 11.02
N THR A 109 17.22 -9.31 11.27
CA THR A 109 18.53 -8.75 10.97
C THR A 109 19.03 -9.42 9.70
N PRO A 110 19.12 -8.70 8.58
CA PRO A 110 19.26 -9.33 7.28
C PRO A 110 20.64 -10.00 7.14
N PRO A 111 20.70 -11.27 6.72
CA PRO A 111 21.97 -11.96 6.52
C PRO A 111 22.72 -11.50 5.25
N ARG A 112 22.06 -10.73 4.39
CA ARG A 112 22.59 -10.20 3.12
C ARG A 112 22.01 -8.81 2.86
N HIS A 113 22.78 -7.95 2.21
CA HIS A 113 22.28 -6.69 1.65
C HIS A 113 21.64 -6.96 0.29
N SER A 114 20.45 -7.54 0.30
CA SER A 114 19.61 -7.78 -0.88
C SER A 114 18.15 -7.87 -0.45
N SER A 115 17.23 -7.86 -1.41
CA SER A 115 15.80 -8.02 -1.13
C SER A 115 15.08 -8.76 -2.26
N TYR A 116 13.82 -9.09 -2.01
CA TYR A 116 12.87 -9.56 -3.02
C TYR A 116 11.45 -9.06 -2.72
N CYS A 117 10.52 -9.34 -3.62
CA CYS A 117 9.26 -8.63 -3.74
C CYS A 117 8.35 -8.66 -2.49
N SER A 118 8.06 -9.84 -1.93
CA SER A 118 7.28 -9.98 -0.69
C SER A 118 7.96 -9.30 0.49
N GLY A 119 9.28 -9.40 0.62
CA GLY A 119 10.03 -8.71 1.65
C GLY A 119 9.99 -7.19 1.53
N SER A 120 10.11 -6.64 0.32
CA SER A 120 9.99 -5.19 0.09
C SER A 120 8.63 -4.62 0.49
N SER A 121 7.55 -5.26 0.04
CA SER A 121 6.17 -4.86 0.37
C SER A 121 5.88 -5.05 1.86
N TYR A 122 6.41 -6.09 2.49
CA TYR A 122 6.28 -6.30 3.93
C TYR A 122 7.04 -5.26 4.75
N SER A 123 8.27 -4.91 4.37
CA SER A 123 9.02 -3.84 5.05
C SER A 123 8.25 -2.52 5.02
N ALA A 124 7.68 -2.15 3.87
CA ALA A 124 6.84 -0.96 3.76
C ALA A 124 5.56 -1.07 4.61
N PHE A 125 4.96 -2.25 4.72
CA PHE A 125 3.84 -2.50 5.63
C PHE A 125 4.24 -2.28 7.11
N ILE A 126 5.37 -2.84 7.55
CA ILE A 126 5.88 -2.67 8.91
C ILE A 126 6.20 -1.20 9.21
N GLU A 127 6.85 -0.51 8.27
CA GLU A 127 7.15 0.91 8.44
C GLU A 127 5.88 1.77 8.49
N ALA A 128 4.85 1.43 7.71
CA ALA A 128 3.54 2.08 7.82
C ALA A 128 2.92 1.85 9.22
N LEU A 129 2.97 0.62 9.75
CA LEU A 129 2.51 0.34 11.11
C LEU A 129 3.27 1.14 12.17
N ASN A 130 4.59 1.26 12.05
CA ASN A 130 5.39 2.09 12.94
C ASN A 130 4.92 3.55 12.93
N MET A 131 4.58 4.10 11.77
CA MET A 131 4.07 5.46 11.64
C MET A 131 2.65 5.62 12.21
N ILE A 132 1.77 4.66 11.92
CA ILE A 132 0.35 4.72 12.30
C ILE A 132 0.15 4.48 13.81
N LEU A 133 0.94 3.58 14.39
CA LEU A 133 0.75 3.05 15.74
C LEU A 133 1.90 3.41 16.70
N ALA A 134 2.71 4.41 16.36
CA ALA A 134 3.94 4.80 17.07
C ALA A 134 3.85 4.90 18.60
N LYS A 135 2.66 5.21 19.15
CA LYS A 135 2.41 5.40 20.60
C LYS A 135 1.66 4.22 21.26
N LYS A 136 1.63 3.05 20.62
CA LYS A 136 0.89 1.86 21.08
C LYS A 136 1.77 0.61 21.16
N ASP A 137 3.09 0.79 21.23
CA ASP A 137 4.08 -0.29 21.31
C ASP A 137 3.85 -1.21 22.51
N ASN A 138 3.45 -0.65 23.65
CA ASN A 138 3.11 -1.35 24.87
C ASN A 138 1.90 -2.29 24.75
N LYS A 139 1.13 -2.22 23.65
CA LYS A 139 -0.03 -3.09 23.39
C LYS A 139 0.33 -4.34 22.60
N LEU A 140 1.55 -4.44 22.04
CA LEU A 140 1.96 -5.59 21.24
C LEU A 140 2.42 -6.75 22.15
N SER A 141 1.64 -7.83 22.17
CA SER A 141 1.99 -9.04 22.92
C SER A 141 3.18 -9.78 22.27
N PRO A 142 3.97 -10.54 23.05
CA PRO A 142 5.08 -11.32 22.53
C PRO A 142 4.68 -12.30 21.43
N GLU A 143 3.52 -12.94 21.54
CA GLU A 143 3.02 -13.92 20.56
C GLU A 143 2.72 -13.28 19.21
N ARG A 144 2.19 -12.04 19.23
CA ARG A 144 1.92 -11.30 17.98
C ARG A 144 3.19 -10.74 17.38
N LEU A 145 4.12 -10.26 18.19
CA LEU A 145 5.45 -9.91 17.69
C LEU A 145 6.11 -11.11 16.98
N GLU A 146 6.05 -12.29 17.60
CA GLU A 146 6.60 -13.52 17.03
C GLU A 146 5.93 -13.90 15.71
N ALA A 147 4.60 -13.73 15.62
CA ALA A 147 3.86 -13.99 14.39
C ALA A 147 4.29 -13.09 13.22
N LEU A 148 4.80 -11.87 13.48
CA LEU A 148 5.29 -10.93 12.47
C LEU A 148 6.79 -11.07 12.13
N ARG A 149 7.56 -11.85 12.89
CA ARG A 149 9.00 -12.03 12.64
C ARG A 149 9.23 -12.73 11.28
N MET A 150 10.28 -12.35 10.57
CA MET A 150 10.55 -12.79 9.18
C MET A 150 11.60 -13.91 9.06
N GLN A 151 12.18 -14.31 10.19
CA GLN A 151 13.25 -15.29 10.31
C GLN A 151 12.99 -16.15 11.55
N GLU A 152 13.49 -17.37 11.63
CA GLU A 152 13.44 -18.16 12.85
C GLU A 152 14.41 -17.63 13.92
N PRO A 153 14.20 -17.94 15.22
CA PRO A 153 15.08 -17.47 16.29
C PRO A 153 16.55 -17.88 16.15
N ASP A 154 16.83 -18.97 15.43
CA ASP A 154 18.19 -19.46 15.12
C ASP A 154 18.82 -18.79 13.89
N GLY A 155 18.12 -17.85 13.25
CA GLY A 155 18.55 -17.21 12.01
C GLY A 155 18.17 -17.96 10.73
N GLY A 156 17.44 -19.07 10.83
CA GLY A 156 16.91 -19.80 9.69
C GLY A 156 15.81 -19.04 8.95
N ARG A 157 15.61 -19.34 7.66
CA ARG A 157 14.48 -18.81 6.90
C ARG A 157 13.17 -19.22 7.58
N ARG A 158 12.22 -18.28 7.69
CA ARG A 158 10.86 -18.61 8.08
C ARG A 158 10.10 -19.18 6.88
N GLU A 159 9.56 -20.38 7.04
CA GLU A 159 8.85 -21.09 5.98
C GLU A 159 7.53 -20.42 5.60
N ASP A 160 7.13 -20.66 4.35
CA ASP A 160 5.84 -20.22 3.83
C ASP A 160 4.70 -20.82 4.65
N TRP A 161 3.60 -20.09 4.75
CA TRP A 161 2.41 -20.46 5.54
C TRP A 161 2.60 -20.48 7.06
N ILE A 162 3.78 -20.12 7.57
CA ILE A 162 4.02 -19.98 9.01
C ILE A 162 3.74 -18.56 9.46
N LYS A 163 2.64 -18.42 10.23
CA LYS A 163 2.21 -17.15 10.87
C LYS A 163 2.13 -15.99 9.86
N PHE A 164 2.17 -14.74 10.31
CA PHE A 164 1.86 -13.60 9.46
C PHE A 164 2.86 -13.47 8.29
N TRP A 165 4.17 -13.45 8.57
CA TRP A 165 5.18 -13.29 7.52
C TRP A 165 5.18 -14.46 6.53
N GLY A 166 5.16 -15.72 7.01
CA GLY A 166 5.15 -16.88 6.12
C GLY A 166 3.89 -16.92 5.24
N ILE A 167 2.73 -16.48 5.76
CA ILE A 167 1.51 -16.34 4.97
C ILE A 167 1.64 -15.19 3.94
N TRP A 168 2.27 -14.08 4.30
CA TRP A 168 2.52 -12.97 3.37
C TRP A 168 3.48 -13.37 2.25
N ASN A 169 4.50 -14.16 2.57
CA ASN A 169 5.55 -14.58 1.65
C ASN A 169 5.12 -15.72 0.71
N ALA A 170 4.12 -16.51 1.11
CA ALA A 170 3.69 -17.69 0.39
C ALA A 170 3.19 -17.39 -1.03
N ASP A 171 3.29 -18.41 -1.89
CA ASP A 171 2.73 -18.39 -3.23
C ASP A 171 1.21 -18.09 -3.23
N GLY A 172 0.79 -17.32 -4.24
CA GLY A 172 -0.59 -16.84 -4.39
C GLY A 172 -0.77 -15.39 -3.96
N PHE A 173 -1.87 -15.09 -3.26
CA PHE A 173 -2.24 -13.72 -2.86
C PHE A 173 -1.88 -13.43 -1.40
N GLY A 174 -0.60 -13.55 -1.06
CA GLY A 174 -0.08 -13.46 0.31
C GLY A 174 -0.53 -12.24 1.12
N SER A 175 -0.59 -11.04 0.53
CA SER A 175 -1.09 -9.84 1.21
C SER A 175 -2.58 -9.97 1.58
N GLN A 176 -3.37 -10.65 0.75
CA GLN A 176 -4.77 -10.94 1.03
C GLN A 176 -4.90 -11.96 2.16
N TYR A 177 -4.14 -13.05 2.10
CA TYR A 177 -4.15 -14.06 3.15
C TYR A 177 -3.77 -13.45 4.51
N ALA A 178 -2.68 -12.67 4.54
CA ALA A 178 -2.14 -12.11 5.77
C ALA A 178 -2.99 -10.95 6.31
N MET A 179 -3.30 -9.94 5.49
CA MET A 179 -3.97 -8.73 5.96
C MET A 179 -5.47 -8.90 6.08
N VAL A 180 -6.13 -9.63 5.18
CA VAL A 180 -7.60 -9.74 5.18
C VAL A 180 -8.04 -10.91 6.05
N GLN A 181 -7.52 -12.11 5.80
CA GLN A 181 -8.00 -13.31 6.48
C GLN A 181 -7.34 -13.54 7.84
N TYR A 182 -6.01 -13.49 7.90
CA TYR A 182 -5.26 -13.86 9.10
C TYR A 182 -5.35 -12.78 10.19
N ALA A 183 -5.09 -11.52 9.83
CA ALA A 183 -5.04 -10.43 10.80
C ALA A 183 -6.25 -9.48 10.77
N GLY A 184 -7.06 -9.51 9.72
CA GLY A 184 -8.20 -8.62 9.55
C GLY A 184 -7.84 -7.13 9.47
N MET A 185 -6.59 -6.77 9.19
CA MET A 185 -6.13 -5.38 9.08
C MET A 185 -6.49 -4.73 7.75
N GLY A 186 -6.75 -5.51 6.72
CA GLY A 186 -7.01 -5.01 5.37
C GLY A 186 -8.36 -5.43 4.81
N GLU A 187 -8.73 -4.80 3.71
CA GLU A 187 -9.91 -5.13 2.91
C GLU A 187 -9.54 -5.28 1.44
N ASN A 188 -10.25 -6.19 0.74
CA ASN A 188 -10.09 -6.36 -0.70
C ASN A 188 -10.54 -5.10 -1.44
N VAL A 189 -9.80 -4.72 -2.47
CA VAL A 189 -10.10 -3.58 -3.34
C VAL A 189 -10.21 -4.07 -4.77
N LYS A 190 -11.17 -3.52 -5.52
CA LYS A 190 -11.29 -3.83 -6.95
C LYS A 190 -10.27 -3.02 -7.76
N PRO A 191 -9.80 -3.53 -8.92
CA PRO A 191 -8.84 -2.81 -9.77
C PRO A 191 -9.21 -1.34 -10.08
N GLU A 192 -10.47 -1.06 -10.35
CA GLU A 192 -10.98 0.30 -10.61
C GLU A 192 -10.91 1.23 -9.38
N ASP A 193 -10.95 0.65 -8.18
CA ASP A 193 -10.91 1.36 -6.88
C ASP A 193 -9.50 1.46 -6.29
N ALA A 194 -8.50 0.91 -6.97
CA ALA A 194 -7.11 0.93 -6.55
C ALA A 194 -6.58 2.36 -6.42
N ARG A 195 -5.82 2.64 -5.37
CA ARG A 195 -5.19 3.93 -5.08
C ARG A 195 -3.74 3.72 -4.66
N PRO A 196 -2.84 4.70 -4.88
CA PRO A 196 -1.44 4.55 -4.55
C PRO A 196 -1.30 4.18 -3.07
N GLY A 197 -0.42 3.23 -2.73
CA GLY A 197 -0.27 2.69 -1.39
C GLY A 197 -1.11 1.43 -1.08
N ASP A 198 -1.92 0.94 -2.03
CA ASP A 198 -2.54 -0.39 -1.89
C ASP A 198 -1.50 -1.50 -2.13
N PHE A 199 -1.59 -2.59 -1.38
CA PHE A 199 -0.77 -3.78 -1.56
C PHE A 199 -1.36 -4.64 -2.68
N VAL A 200 -0.52 -5.16 -3.57
CA VAL A 200 -0.96 -5.95 -4.71
C VAL A 200 -0.12 -7.21 -4.85
N ASN A 201 -0.79 -8.35 -4.96
CA ASN A 201 -0.18 -9.56 -5.50
C ASN A 201 -0.56 -9.71 -6.97
N ILE A 202 0.44 -9.88 -7.82
CA ILE A 202 0.31 -10.06 -9.27
C ILE A 202 0.51 -11.53 -9.59
N SER A 203 -0.45 -12.11 -10.32
CA SER A 203 -0.23 -13.34 -11.08
C SER A 203 0.02 -12.97 -12.53
N TRP A 204 1.18 -13.33 -13.05
CA TRP A 204 1.53 -13.13 -14.46
C TRP A 204 0.90 -14.19 -15.35
N LYS A 205 0.87 -13.93 -16.65
CA LYS A 205 0.56 -14.96 -17.66
C LYS A 205 1.68 -16.00 -17.75
N THR A 206 2.92 -15.61 -17.47
CA THR A 206 4.10 -16.46 -17.44
C THR A 206 5.02 -16.07 -16.27
N GLY A 207 5.62 -17.05 -15.60
CA GLY A 207 6.52 -16.83 -14.45
C GLY A 207 5.83 -16.92 -13.08
N ILE A 208 6.58 -16.56 -12.04
CA ILE A 208 6.17 -16.66 -10.62
C ILE A 208 5.46 -15.39 -10.15
N GLY A 209 4.58 -15.50 -9.15
CA GLY A 209 3.86 -14.37 -8.59
C GLY A 209 4.76 -13.24 -8.08
N HIS A 210 4.19 -12.04 -7.91
CA HIS A 210 4.95 -10.86 -7.48
C HIS A 210 4.16 -10.03 -6.47
N SER A 211 4.79 -9.65 -5.36
CA SER A 211 4.18 -8.77 -4.35
C SER A 211 4.70 -7.34 -4.50
N VAL A 212 3.80 -6.37 -4.59
CA VAL A 212 4.14 -4.97 -4.91
C VAL A 212 3.25 -4.00 -4.12
N ILE A 213 3.59 -2.71 -4.17
CA ILE A 213 2.70 -1.63 -3.75
C ILE A 213 2.30 -0.83 -4.97
N PHE A 214 0.99 -0.72 -5.20
CA PHE A 214 0.42 0.00 -6.33
C PHE A 214 0.70 1.49 -6.24
N LEU A 215 1.06 2.11 -7.36
CA LEU A 215 1.26 3.56 -7.49
C LEU A 215 0.27 4.21 -8.46
N GLY A 216 -0.30 3.47 -9.41
CA GLY A 216 -1.35 3.96 -10.29
C GLY A 216 -1.47 3.21 -11.62
N TRP A 217 -2.55 3.48 -12.36
CA TRP A 217 -2.66 3.07 -13.76
C TRP A 217 -2.02 4.12 -14.65
N TYR A 218 -1.41 3.72 -15.75
CA TYR A 218 -0.73 4.65 -16.66
C TYR A 218 -0.99 4.26 -18.10
N MET A 219 -1.34 5.25 -18.93
CA MET A 219 -1.44 5.08 -20.37
C MET A 219 -0.22 5.75 -21.01
N ASP A 220 0.56 4.98 -21.76
CA ASP A 220 1.76 5.51 -22.41
C ASP A 220 1.43 6.29 -23.70
N GLU A 221 2.45 6.84 -24.35
CA GLU A 221 2.32 7.65 -25.57
C GLU A 221 1.76 6.86 -26.76
N ASN A 222 1.85 5.53 -26.72
CA ASN A 222 1.32 4.61 -27.73
C ASN A 222 -0.07 4.08 -27.36
N ASN A 223 -0.72 4.66 -26.34
CA ASN A 223 -1.99 4.21 -25.77
C ASN A 223 -1.97 2.80 -25.15
N ASN A 224 -0.80 2.26 -24.80
CA ASN A 224 -0.74 1.01 -24.07
C ASN A 224 -1.10 1.24 -22.61
N LYS A 225 -1.90 0.32 -22.07
CA LYS A 225 -2.32 0.32 -20.67
C LYS A 225 -1.27 -0.36 -19.81
N ASN A 226 -0.84 0.34 -18.77
CA ASN A 226 0.20 -0.10 -17.85
C ASN A 226 -0.24 0.05 -16.39
N MET A 227 0.38 -0.73 -15.51
CA MET A 227 0.37 -0.54 -14.06
C MET A 227 1.72 0.01 -13.62
N VAL A 228 1.70 0.97 -12.71
CA VAL A 228 2.87 1.50 -12.03
C VAL A 228 2.86 1.00 -10.59
N TYR A 229 3.98 0.45 -10.14
CA TYR A 229 4.13 -0.07 -8.78
C TYR A 229 5.56 0.12 -8.26
N TRP A 230 5.70 0.05 -6.94
CA TRP A 230 6.98 -0.05 -6.25
C TRP A 230 7.16 -1.46 -5.68
N SER A 231 8.35 -2.05 -5.84
CA SER A 231 8.71 -3.37 -5.26
C SER A 231 10.22 -3.58 -5.25
N SER A 232 10.66 -4.80 -4.95
CA SER A 232 12.01 -5.32 -5.21
C SER A 232 12.01 -6.40 -6.29
N GLN A 233 12.80 -6.19 -7.35
CA GLN A 233 12.85 -7.06 -8.52
C GLN A 233 14.20 -6.98 -9.25
N LYS A 234 14.46 -7.99 -10.09
CA LYS A 234 15.69 -8.06 -10.88
C LYS A 234 15.88 -6.85 -11.80
N SER A 235 14.82 -6.35 -12.43
CA SER A 235 14.89 -5.23 -13.38
C SER A 235 15.25 -3.88 -12.74
N THR A 236 15.04 -3.75 -11.43
CA THR A 236 15.37 -2.55 -10.63
C THR A 236 16.52 -2.82 -9.66
N ASN A 237 17.23 -3.95 -9.83
CA ASN A 237 18.31 -4.37 -8.93
C ASN A 237 17.95 -4.22 -7.44
N GLY A 238 16.76 -4.69 -7.06
CA GLY A 238 16.20 -4.48 -5.73
C GLY A 238 15.10 -3.42 -5.74
N TYR A 239 15.03 -2.53 -4.74
CA TYR A 239 13.93 -1.56 -4.58
C TYR A 239 13.81 -0.55 -5.72
N GLY A 240 12.62 -0.42 -6.31
CA GLY A 240 12.33 0.68 -7.22
C GLY A 240 10.95 0.63 -7.89
N ASP A 241 10.61 1.75 -8.51
CA ASP A 241 9.41 1.93 -9.31
C ASP A 241 9.52 1.23 -10.66
N GLN A 242 8.43 0.61 -11.08
CA GLN A 242 8.34 -0.09 -12.35
C GLN A 242 7.01 0.18 -13.05
N VAL A 243 7.10 0.33 -14.36
CA VAL A 243 5.95 0.37 -15.26
C VAL A 243 5.86 -0.97 -15.97
N VAL A 244 4.69 -1.62 -15.91
CA VAL A 244 4.45 -2.91 -16.56
C VAL A 244 3.19 -2.89 -17.40
N SER A 245 3.26 -3.45 -18.61
CA SER A 245 2.09 -3.62 -19.48
C SER A 245 1.07 -4.57 -18.84
N LEU A 246 -0.20 -4.17 -18.89
CA LEU A 246 -1.31 -5.01 -18.42
C LEU A 246 -1.42 -6.32 -19.20
N GLU A 247 -0.91 -6.37 -20.44
CA GLU A 247 -0.92 -7.58 -21.25
C GLU A 247 -0.09 -8.71 -20.64
N LYS A 248 0.87 -8.41 -19.75
CA LYS A 248 1.68 -9.41 -19.06
C LYS A 248 0.97 -9.99 -17.83
N ILE A 249 -0.03 -9.29 -17.31
CA ILE A 249 -0.74 -9.63 -16.08
C ILE A 249 -1.92 -10.54 -16.43
N LYS A 250 -2.06 -11.66 -15.71
CA LYS A 250 -3.22 -12.56 -15.81
C LYS A 250 -4.34 -12.05 -14.91
N GLU A 251 -4.00 -11.80 -13.65
CA GLU A 251 -4.92 -11.36 -12.60
C GLU A 251 -4.12 -10.73 -11.45
N ILE A 252 -4.80 -9.96 -10.62
CA ILE A 252 -4.24 -9.32 -9.44
C ILE A 252 -5.14 -9.52 -8.22
N LYS A 253 -4.59 -9.36 -7.03
CA LYS A 253 -5.38 -9.18 -5.82
C LYS A 253 -4.89 -7.94 -5.11
N ILE A 254 -5.80 -7.00 -4.86
CA ILE A 254 -5.48 -5.71 -4.24
C ILE A 254 -6.05 -5.68 -2.83
N VAL A 255 -5.23 -5.23 -1.88
CA VAL A 255 -5.58 -5.09 -0.48
C VAL A 255 -5.23 -3.70 0.01
N ARG A 256 -6.19 -3.05 0.65
CA ARG A 256 -5.98 -1.76 1.32
C ARG A 256 -5.91 -1.96 2.82
N LEU A 257 -4.93 -1.34 3.47
CA LEU A 257 -4.86 -1.26 4.93
C LEU A 257 -5.99 -0.37 5.45
N THR A 258 -6.86 -0.90 6.32
CA THR A 258 -8.03 -0.18 6.83
C THR A 258 -8.18 -0.24 8.34
N LYS A 259 -7.67 -1.28 9.00
CA LYS A 259 -7.82 -1.56 10.45
C LYS A 259 -6.47 -1.94 11.09
N PRO A 260 -5.44 -1.09 11.04
CA PRO A 260 -4.10 -1.40 11.55
C PRO A 260 -4.10 -1.76 13.04
N GLU A 261 -5.06 -1.27 13.84
CA GLU A 261 -5.23 -1.63 15.24
C GLU A 261 -5.52 -3.12 15.49
N ASN A 262 -5.94 -3.86 14.46
CA ASN A 262 -6.12 -5.31 14.57
C ASN A 262 -4.78 -6.04 14.85
N LEU A 263 -3.64 -5.37 14.64
CA LEU A 263 -2.32 -5.81 15.11
C LEU A 263 -2.30 -6.28 16.56
N PHE A 264 -3.10 -5.66 17.43
CA PHE A 264 -3.06 -5.96 18.86
C PHE A 264 -4.01 -7.07 19.29
N LYS A 265 -4.88 -7.57 18.39
CA LYS A 265 -5.97 -8.49 18.77
C LYS A 265 -6.21 -9.67 17.83
N PHE A 266 -5.56 -9.73 16.66
CA PHE A 266 -5.75 -10.87 15.77
C PHE A 266 -5.38 -12.21 16.44
N ASP A 267 -6.03 -13.29 16.01
CA ASP A 267 -5.74 -14.65 16.47
C ASP A 267 -4.54 -15.19 15.71
N VAL A 268 -3.44 -15.47 16.42
CA VAL A 268 -2.20 -16.00 15.85
C VAL A 268 -2.35 -17.44 15.32
N ASN A 269 -3.47 -18.10 15.59
CA ASN A 269 -3.79 -19.45 15.12
C ASN A 269 -4.89 -19.47 14.05
N GLN A 270 -5.35 -18.30 13.59
CA GLN A 270 -6.32 -18.17 12.52
C GLN A 270 -5.84 -18.92 11.28
N LYS A 271 -6.71 -19.75 10.70
CA LYS A 271 -6.46 -20.42 9.43
C LYS A 271 -6.89 -19.53 8.27
N VAL A 272 -6.21 -19.66 7.14
CA VAL A 272 -6.53 -18.95 5.90
C VAL A 272 -7.00 -19.92 4.83
N ASN A 273 -7.97 -19.50 4.03
CA ASN A 273 -8.33 -20.17 2.79
C ASN A 273 -7.33 -19.77 1.70
N LYS A 274 -6.70 -20.77 1.07
CA LYS A 274 -5.71 -20.59 0.00
C LYS A 274 -6.37 -20.44 -1.37
N ASP A 275 -7.61 -20.89 -1.52
CA ASP A 275 -8.37 -20.85 -2.77
C ASP A 275 -9.07 -19.49 -2.91
N VAL A 276 -8.28 -18.44 -3.13
CA VAL A 276 -8.78 -17.09 -3.36
C VAL A 276 -8.63 -16.77 -4.85
N PRO A 277 -9.72 -16.40 -5.55
CA PRO A 277 -9.65 -16.06 -6.97
C PRO A 277 -9.00 -14.69 -7.18
N GLY A 278 -8.23 -14.53 -8.26
CA GLY A 278 -7.71 -13.24 -8.67
C GLY A 278 -8.76 -12.37 -9.36
N ASP A 279 -8.51 -11.06 -9.37
CA ASP A 279 -9.32 -10.08 -10.08
C ASP A 279 -8.71 -9.80 -11.46
N LYS A 280 -9.53 -9.91 -12.50
CA LYS A 280 -9.15 -9.49 -13.86
C LYS A 280 -9.17 -7.97 -13.96
N ILE A 281 -8.21 -7.42 -14.69
CA ILE A 281 -8.14 -5.98 -14.96
C ILE A 281 -8.96 -5.70 -16.23
N ALA A 282 -10.17 -5.18 -16.07
CA ALA A 282 -11.07 -4.82 -17.17
C ALA A 282 -11.03 -3.30 -17.45
N TRP A 283 -9.83 -2.77 -17.69
CA TRP A 283 -9.61 -1.37 -18.07
C TRP A 283 -9.72 -1.18 -19.57
#